data_AF-A0A8T3NHJ9-F1
#
_entry.id   AF-A0A8T3NHJ9-F1
#
_cell.length_a   1.000
_cell.length_b   1.000
_cell.length_c   1.000
_cell.angle_alpha   90.00
_cell.angle_beta   90.00
_cell.angle_gamma   90.00
#
_symmetry.space_group_name_H-M   'P 1'
#
loop_
_entity.id
_entity.type
_entity.pdbx_description
1 polymer ?
#
loop_
_entity_poly.entity_id
_entity_poly.type
_entity_poly.pdbx_seq_one_letter_code
_entity_poly.pdbx_strand_id
1 'polypeptide(L)'
;MEDLLRLLLVIALVFIGMIALTSIAIRVGTWVATGERRPDYRMLDELLRGMTALELIGIEVGTSVGMRERRADYRTLDGLLQLSPRQFEEAVADLLRKMGYRDVKRVGRAGNLGVDILCRDNRGHTVVV
;
A
#
# COMPACT_ATOMS: atom_id res chain seq x y z
N MET A 1 -11.29 8.60 -4.71
CA MET A 1 -9.86 8.96 -4.50
C MET A 1 -8.95 7.73 -4.39
N GLU A 2 -9.36 6.64 -3.74
CA GLU A 2 -8.55 5.40 -3.63
C GLU A 2 -8.12 4.81 -4.99
N ASP A 3 -8.98 4.82 -6.01
CA ASP A 3 -8.65 4.30 -7.34
C ASP A 3 -7.62 5.16 -8.09
N LEU A 4 -7.64 6.47 -7.87
CA LEU A 4 -6.68 7.40 -8.46
C LEU A 4 -5.28 7.20 -7.86
N LEU A 5 -5.19 6.94 -6.55
CA LEU A 5 -3.93 6.64 -5.86
C LEU A 5 -3.36 5.29 -6.29
N ARG A 6 -4.20 4.26 -6.44
CA ARG A 6 -3.77 2.96 -6.97
C ARG A 6 -3.26 3.09 -8.40
N LEU A 7 -3.96 3.86 -9.23
CA LEU A 7 -3.56 4.14 -10.60
C LEU A 7 -2.21 4.87 -10.65
N LEU A 8 -2.01 5.90 -9.83
CA LEU A 8 -0.75 6.63 -9.73
C LEU A 8 0.42 5.73 -9.28
N LEU A 9 0.18 4.83 -8.33
CA LEU A 9 1.20 3.91 -7.83
C LEU A 9 1.60 2.88 -8.90
N VAL A 10 0.62 2.35 -9.64
CA VAL A 10 0.87 1.46 -10.78
C VAL A 10 1.64 2.19 -11.88
N ILE A 11 1.26 3.44 -12.21
CA ILE A 11 1.97 4.27 -13.18
C ILE A 11 3.42 4.49 -12.73
N ALA A 12 3.66 4.84 -11.47
CA ALA A 12 5.01 5.04 -10.93
C ALA A 12 5.87 3.76 -11.05
N LEU A 13 5.32 2.59 -10.70
CA LEU A 13 5.99 1.29 -10.85
C LEU A 13 6.37 0.99 -12.31
N VAL A 14 5.47 1.29 -13.25
CA VAL A 14 5.74 1.09 -14.69
C VAL A 14 6.85 2.01 -15.18
N PHE A 15 6.85 3.28 -14.77
CA PHE A 15 7.90 4.23 -15.13
C PHE A 15 9.28 3.81 -14.58
N ILE A 16 9.33 3.38 -13.32
CA ILE A 16 10.55 2.85 -12.68
C ILE A 16 11.07 1.64 -13.45
N GLY A 17 10.19 0.68 -13.78
CA GLY A 17 10.55 -0.50 -14.57
C GLY A 17 11.12 -0.16 -15.95
N MET A 18 10.56 0.83 -16.65
CA MET A 18 11.09 1.28 -17.94
C MET A 18 12.47 1.91 -17.82
N ILE A 19 12.71 2.72 -16.79
CA ILE A 19 14.02 3.37 -16.58
C ILE A 19 15.09 2.30 -16.31
N ALA A 20 14.79 1.32 -15.45
CA ALA A 20 15.69 0.22 -15.16
C ALA A 20 16.00 -0.64 -16.41
N LEU A 21 14.97 -0.97 -17.20
CA LEU A 21 15.12 -1.73 -18.43
C LEU A 21 15.98 -0.99 -19.46
N THR A 22 15.77 0.33 -19.60
CA THR A 22 16.54 1.18 -20.51
C THR A 22 18.01 1.24 -20.10
N SER A 23 18.29 1.34 -18.79
CA SER A 23 19.66 1.29 -18.26
C SER A 23 20.36 -0.04 -18.57
N ILE A 24 19.66 -1.16 -18.40
CA ILE A 24 20.18 -2.50 -18.73
C ILE A 24 20.44 -2.62 -20.24
N ALA A 25 19.51 -2.17 -21.07
CA ALA A 25 19.65 -2.22 -22.53
C ALA A 25 20.86 -1.41 -23.02
N ILE A 26 21.10 -0.22 -22.46
CA ILE A 26 22.28 0.58 -22.76
C ILE A 26 23.56 -0.18 -22.41
N ARG A 27 23.61 -0.83 -21.23
CA ARG A 27 24.79 -1.62 -20.78
C ARG A 27 25.06 -2.83 -21.68
N VAL A 28 24.02 -3.53 -22.10
CA VAL A 28 24.15 -4.69 -23.01
C VAL A 28 24.57 -4.21 -24.40
N GLY A 29 23.94 -3.16 -24.92
CA GLY A 29 24.25 -2.60 -26.22
C GLY A 29 25.69 -2.10 -26.32
N THR A 30 26.18 -1.38 -25.30
CA THR A 30 27.57 -0.91 -25.28
C THR A 30 28.57 -2.06 -25.19
N TRP A 31 28.28 -3.11 -24.41
CA TRP A 31 29.12 -4.30 -24.33
C TRP A 31 29.20 -5.05 -25.66
N VAL A 32 28.07 -5.27 -26.32
CA VAL A 32 27.99 -5.95 -27.63
C VAL A 32 28.70 -5.12 -28.72
N ALA A 33 28.52 -3.80 -28.72
CA ALA A 33 29.03 -2.94 -29.79
C ALA A 33 30.55 -2.71 -29.74
N THR A 34 31.14 -2.66 -28.54
CA THR A 34 32.55 -2.25 -28.38
C THR A 34 33.49 -3.42 -28.12
N GLY A 35 32.99 -4.56 -27.62
CA GLY A 35 33.84 -5.70 -27.24
C GLY A 35 34.83 -5.40 -26.11
N GLU A 36 34.82 -4.19 -25.55
CA GLU A 36 35.76 -3.73 -24.54
C GLU A 36 35.37 -4.21 -23.13
N ARG A 37 36.39 -4.57 -22.37
CA ARG A 37 36.27 -4.88 -20.95
C ARG A 37 35.96 -3.59 -20.20
N ARG A 38 34.70 -3.44 -19.79
CA ARG A 38 34.11 -2.43 -18.87
C ARG A 38 34.79 -1.05 -18.91
N PRO A 39 34.21 -0.06 -19.60
CA PRO A 39 34.62 1.33 -19.44
C PRO A 39 34.46 1.77 -17.96
N ASP A 40 35.37 2.60 -17.47
CA ASP A 40 35.36 3.08 -16.08
C ASP A 40 34.19 4.06 -15.86
N TYR A 41 33.04 3.48 -15.56
CA TYR A 41 31.78 4.17 -15.31
C TYR A 41 31.55 4.44 -13.83
N ARG A 42 32.61 4.60 -13.02
CA ARG A 42 32.50 4.79 -11.57
C ARG A 42 31.46 5.85 -11.16
N MET A 43 31.49 7.00 -11.84
CA MET A 43 30.55 8.09 -11.60
C MET A 43 29.10 7.73 -11.97
N LEU A 44 28.89 6.99 -13.07
CA LEU A 44 27.55 6.52 -13.45
C LEU A 44 27.06 5.42 -12.51
N ASP A 45 27.93 4.53 -12.03
CA ASP A 45 27.56 3.46 -11.10
C ASP A 45 27.21 4.02 -9.70
N GLU A 46 27.89 5.08 -9.26
CA GLU A 46 27.55 5.82 -8.04
C GLU A 46 26.23 6.59 -8.18
N LEU A 47 25.99 7.27 -9.32
CA LEU A 47 24.73 7.94 -9.59
C LEU A 47 23.55 6.94 -9.66
N LEU A 48 23.74 5.79 -10.31
CA LEU A 48 22.73 4.74 -10.39
C LEU A 48 22.43 4.13 -9.01
N ARG A 49 23.44 3.90 -8.16
CA ARG A 49 23.22 3.45 -6.78
C ARG A 49 22.47 4.48 -5.94
N GLY A 50 22.73 5.77 -6.17
CA GLY A 50 21.97 6.85 -5.53
C GLY A 50 20.49 6.84 -5.95
N MET A 51 20.22 6.62 -7.24
CA MET A 51 18.85 6.55 -7.77
C MET A 51 18.07 5.35 -7.22
N THR A 52 18.68 4.16 -7.17
CA THR A 52 18.01 2.97 -6.60
C THR A 52 17.76 3.10 -5.10
N ALA A 53 18.64 3.76 -4.35
CA ALA A 53 18.42 4.05 -2.94
C ALA A 53 17.24 5.01 -2.73
N LEU A 54 17.11 6.04 -3.58
CA LEU A 54 15.97 6.96 -3.55
C LEU A 54 14.64 6.26 -3.86
N GLU A 55 14.64 5.31 -4.80
CA GLU A 55 13.44 4.49 -5.11
C GLU A 55 12.98 3.66 -3.90
N LEU A 56 13.90 2.99 -3.20
CA LEU A 56 13.59 2.20 -2.00
C LEU A 56 13.03 3.08 -0.88
N ILE A 57 13.64 4.24 -0.64
CA ILE A 57 13.15 5.20 0.36
C ILE A 57 11.74 5.69 -0.01
N GLY A 58 11.48 5.97 -1.29
CA GLY A 58 10.16 6.38 -1.77
C GLY A 58 9.07 5.32 -1.51
N ILE A 59 9.38 4.03 -1.71
CA ILE A 59 8.48 2.91 -1.43
C ILE A 59 8.20 2.79 0.08
N GLU A 60 9.24 2.90 0.90
CA GLU A 60 9.13 2.77 2.36
C GLU A 60 8.40 3.97 2.99
N VAL A 61 8.64 5.19 2.50
CA VAL A 61 7.89 6.38 2.90
C VAL A 61 6.44 6.31 2.41
N GLY A 62 6.19 5.91 1.16
CA GLY A 62 4.83 5.79 0.62
C GLY A 62 3.97 4.78 1.39
N THR A 63 4.55 3.62 1.73
CA THR A 63 3.89 2.61 2.57
C THR A 63 3.68 3.11 4.01
N SER A 64 4.63 3.87 4.56
CA SER A 64 4.52 4.46 5.90
C SER A 64 3.50 5.61 5.99
N VAL A 65 3.38 6.43 4.94
CA VAL A 65 2.38 7.50 4.84
C VAL A 65 0.98 6.92 4.66
N GLY A 66 0.82 5.85 3.87
CA GLY A 66 -0.43 5.10 3.79
C GLY A 66 -0.87 4.48 5.13
N MET A 67 0.06 4.26 6.07
CA MET A 67 -0.25 3.85 7.44
C MET A 67 -0.56 5.02 8.38
N ARG A 68 -0.14 6.25 8.06
CA ARG A 68 -0.35 7.46 8.90
C ARG A 68 -1.70 8.13 8.71
N GLU A 69 -2.38 7.93 7.58
CA GLU A 69 -3.77 8.37 7.39
C GLU A 69 -4.78 7.62 8.29
N ARG A 70 -4.34 6.62 9.06
CA ARG A 70 -5.18 5.79 9.95
C ARG A 70 -5.59 6.44 11.28
N ARG A 71 -5.70 7.76 11.33
CA ARG A 71 -6.33 8.50 12.44
C ARG A 71 -7.24 9.59 11.89
N ALA A 72 -8.18 9.23 11.02
CA ALA A 72 -9.42 9.99 10.96
C ALA A 72 -10.02 9.99 12.37
N ASP A 73 -10.36 11.15 12.91
CA ASP A 73 -10.99 11.26 14.21
C ASP A 73 -12.46 10.80 14.12
N TYR A 74 -12.69 9.50 14.21
CA TYR A 74 -14.02 8.89 14.21
C TYR A 74 -14.73 9.02 15.57
N ARG A 75 -14.33 9.97 16.41
CA ARG A 75 -15.07 10.35 17.64
C ARG A 75 -16.30 11.19 17.35
N THR A 76 -16.43 11.72 16.13
CA THR A 76 -17.61 12.47 15.68
C THR A 76 -18.34 11.71 14.56
N LEU A 77 -19.65 11.93 14.46
CA LEU A 77 -20.47 11.40 13.37
C LEU A 77 -20.00 11.90 12.00
N ASP A 78 -19.57 13.16 11.93
CA ASP A 78 -19.04 13.75 10.70
C ASP A 78 -17.76 13.03 10.23
N GLY A 79 -16.86 12.70 11.17
CA GLY A 79 -15.65 11.92 10.88
C GLY A 79 -15.96 10.50 10.39
N LEU A 80 -17.04 9.87 10.89
CA LEU A 80 -17.49 8.55 10.41
C LEU A 80 -18.06 8.60 8.99
N LEU A 81 -18.78 9.66 8.62
CA LEU A 81 -19.40 9.81 7.30
C LEU A 81 -18.39 10.05 6.17
N GLN A 82 -17.19 10.51 6.51
CA GLN A 82 -16.11 10.76 5.55
C GLN A 82 -15.27 9.50 5.26
N LEU A 83 -15.48 8.41 5.98
CA LEU A 83 -14.73 7.16 5.80
C LEU A 83 -15.13 6.45 4.51
N SER A 84 -14.18 5.81 3.84
CA SER A 84 -14.50 4.81 2.82
C SER A 84 -15.23 3.62 3.46
N PRO A 85 -16.02 2.82 2.69
CA PRO A 85 -16.75 1.69 3.26
C PRO A 85 -15.86 0.74 4.08
N ARG A 86 -14.66 0.44 3.57
CA ARG A 86 -13.68 -0.39 4.26
C ARG A 86 -13.19 0.25 5.57
N GLN A 87 -12.93 1.56 5.54
CA GLN A 87 -12.47 2.29 6.73
C GLN A 87 -13.58 2.36 7.79
N PHE A 88 -14.83 2.50 7.38
CA PHE A 88 -15.98 2.45 8.26
C PHE A 88 -16.09 1.09 8.95
N GLU A 89 -16.00 -0.02 8.21
CA GLU A 89 -15.98 -1.37 8.80
C GLU A 89 -14.82 -1.56 9.81
N GLU A 90 -13.63 -1.04 9.49
CA GLU A 90 -12.48 -1.09 10.41
C GLU A 90 -12.75 -0.28 11.69
N ALA A 91 -13.35 0.91 11.58
CA ALA A 91 -13.73 1.74 12.72
C ALA A 91 -14.80 1.09 13.61
N VAL A 92 -15.83 0.48 13.01
CA VAL A 92 -16.88 -0.25 13.74
C VAL A 92 -16.30 -1.48 14.44
N ALA A 93 -15.40 -2.23 13.78
CA ALA A 93 -14.73 -3.37 14.41
C ALA A 93 -13.91 -2.95 15.65
N ASP A 94 -13.21 -1.83 15.58
CA ASP A 94 -12.46 -1.28 16.72
C ASP A 94 -13.38 -0.78 17.84
N LEU A 95 -14.54 -0.20 17.51
CA LEU A 95 -15.54 0.18 18.50
C LEU A 95 -16.09 -1.04 19.23
N LEU A 96 -16.45 -2.10 18.51
CA LEU A 96 -16.94 -3.36 19.10
C LEU A 96 -15.92 -3.97 20.06
N ARG A 97 -14.63 -3.99 19.70
CA ARG A 97 -13.55 -4.44 20.59
C ARG A 97 -13.49 -3.61 21.87
N LYS A 98 -13.58 -2.28 21.76
CA LYS A 98 -13.57 -1.37 22.93
C LYS A 98 -14.80 -1.55 23.82
N MET A 99 -15.93 -1.94 23.24
CA MET A 99 -17.16 -2.27 23.97
C MET A 99 -17.13 -3.67 24.63
N GLY A 100 -16.05 -4.43 24.47
CA GLY A 100 -15.86 -5.74 25.09
C GLY A 100 -16.34 -6.94 24.26
N TYR A 101 -16.64 -6.74 22.97
CA TYR A 101 -16.91 -7.85 22.06
C TYR A 101 -15.61 -8.61 21.75
N ARG A 102 -15.74 -9.93 21.60
CA ARG A 102 -14.64 -10.86 21.36
C ARG A 102 -14.73 -11.45 19.95
N ASP A 103 -13.64 -12.07 19.50
CA ASP A 103 -13.55 -12.71 18.17
C ASP A 103 -13.98 -11.82 17.00
N VAL A 104 -13.75 -10.50 17.09
CA VAL A 104 -14.19 -9.52 16.09
C VAL A 104 -13.40 -9.70 14.79
N LYS A 105 -14.06 -10.21 13.76
CA LYS A 105 -13.52 -10.51 12.43
C LYS A 105 -14.32 -9.79 11.35
N ARG A 106 -13.62 -9.10 10.45
CA ARG A 106 -14.21 -8.65 9.19
C ARG A 106 -14.34 -9.83 8.25
N VAL A 107 -15.53 -10.02 7.71
CA VAL A 107 -15.85 -11.13 6.80
C VAL A 107 -16.41 -10.64 5.46
N GLY A 108 -16.64 -9.33 5.31
CA GLY A 108 -17.09 -8.70 4.06
C GLY A 108 -16.17 -9.01 2.88
N ARG A 109 -16.66 -9.85 1.98
CA ARG A 109 -16.15 -10.09 0.61
C ARG A 109 -17.37 -10.25 -0.31
N ALA A 110 -17.19 -9.98 -1.60
CA ALA A 110 -18.22 -10.24 -2.60
C ALA A 110 -18.70 -11.70 -2.49
N GLY A 111 -19.99 -11.91 -2.22
CA GLY A 111 -20.61 -13.23 -2.03
C GLY A 111 -21.06 -13.55 -0.60
N ASN A 112 -20.68 -12.77 0.41
CA ASN A 112 -21.07 -13.01 1.80
C ASN A 112 -22.31 -12.20 2.21
N LEU A 113 -23.49 -12.50 1.65
CA LEU A 113 -24.85 -12.12 2.13
C LEU A 113 -25.07 -10.68 2.70
N GLY A 114 -24.19 -9.72 2.44
CA GLY A 114 -24.21 -8.39 3.07
C GLY A 114 -23.71 -8.36 4.52
N VAL A 115 -22.88 -9.32 4.95
CA VAL A 115 -22.29 -9.35 6.29
C VAL A 115 -20.87 -8.80 6.26
N ASP A 116 -20.63 -7.75 7.02
CA ASP A 116 -19.33 -7.07 7.05
C ASP A 116 -18.49 -7.52 8.25
N ILE A 117 -19.10 -7.73 9.42
CA ILE A 117 -18.41 -8.09 10.66
C ILE A 117 -19.13 -9.22 11.41
N LEU A 118 -18.33 -10.16 11.93
CA LEU A 118 -18.78 -11.22 12.83
C LEU A 118 -18.02 -11.12 14.16
N CYS A 119 -18.73 -11.19 15.28
CA CYS A 119 -18.15 -11.11 16.62
C CYS A 119 -18.95 -11.88 17.67
N ARG A 120 -18.44 -11.93 18.91
CA ARG A 120 -19.12 -12.50 20.07
C ARG A 120 -19.39 -11.46 21.15
N ASP A 121 -20.59 -11.46 21.70
CA ASP A 121 -20.93 -10.63 22.86
C ASP A 121 -20.31 -11.20 24.17
N ASN A 122 -20.57 -10.52 25.28
CA ASN A 122 -20.10 -10.93 26.60
C ASN A 122 -20.74 -12.23 27.11
N ARG A 123 -21.89 -12.63 26.57
CA ARG A 123 -22.61 -13.89 26.85
C ARG A 123 -22.19 -15.03 25.93
N GLY A 124 -21.36 -14.74 24.91
CA GLY A 124 -20.84 -15.72 23.95
C GLY A 124 -21.70 -15.89 22.69
N HIS A 125 -22.78 -15.11 22.54
CA HIS A 125 -23.63 -15.14 21.35
C HIS A 125 -22.91 -14.55 20.15
N THR A 126 -23.17 -15.12 18.97
CA THR A 126 -22.70 -14.57 17.71
C THR A 126 -23.51 -13.33 17.35
N VAL A 127 -22.82 -12.22 17.11
CA VAL A 127 -23.39 -10.96 16.62
C VAL A 127 -22.85 -10.69 15.22
N VAL A 128 -23.75 -10.29 14.34
CA VAL A 128 -23.50 -10.03 12.93
C VAL A 128 -23.85 -8.57 12.67
N VAL A 129 -22.92 -7.84 12.06
CA VAL A 129 -23.05 -6.42 11.70
C VAL A 129 -22.82 -6.26 10.21
#